data_AF-A0A914YTA8-F1
#
_entry.id   AF-A0A914YTA8-F1
#
_cell.length_a   1.000
_cell.length_b   1.000
_cell.length_c   1.000
_cell.angle_alpha   90.00
_cell.angle_beta   90.00
_cell.angle_gamma   90.00
#
_symmetry.space_group_name_H-M   'P 1'
#
loop_
_entity.id
_entity.type
_entity.pdbx_description
1 polymer ?
#
loop_
_entity_poly.entity_id
_entity_poly.type
_entity_poly.pdbx_seq_one_letter_code
_entity_poly.pdbx_strand_id
1 'polypeptide(L)'
;MIDRIGEHLKFYQTALAVRQERQEVLASNIANADTPNYKARDMDFTATLKAALGGQGQMALPNTSLSLTSTRHIPAQATRPPSTDELLYRVPVQPSLDGNTVEMDVERMQFAITPCTIKARSTWASPALEKA
;
A
#
# COMPACT_ATOMS: atom_id res chain seq x y z
N MET A 1 15.80 25.71 1.83
CA MET A 1 16.59 24.46 2.04
C MET A 1 15.94 23.53 3.06
N ILE A 2 15.36 24.07 4.15
CA ILE A 2 14.60 23.31 5.16
C ILE A 2 13.33 22.68 4.58
N ASP A 3 12.63 23.35 3.67
CA ASP A 3 11.40 22.81 3.04
C ASP A 3 11.62 21.50 2.29
N ARG A 4 12.74 21.40 1.56
CA ARG A 4 13.12 20.19 0.81
C ARG A 4 13.38 19.00 1.73
N ILE A 5 13.99 19.25 2.89
CA ILE A 5 14.22 18.20 3.91
C ILE A 5 12.88 17.76 4.50
N GLY A 6 11.98 18.70 4.78
CA GLY A 6 10.62 18.40 5.23
C GLY A 6 9.85 17.53 4.24
N GLU A 7 9.94 17.82 2.94
CA GLU A 7 9.32 16.99 1.89
C GLU A 7 9.92 15.57 1.82
N HIS A 8 11.24 15.43 1.89
CA HIS A 8 11.89 14.13 1.91
C HIS A 8 11.50 13.30 3.15
N LEU A 9 11.44 13.91 4.33
CA LEU A 9 11.03 13.24 5.56
C LEU A 9 9.56 12.81 5.49
N LYS A 10 8.66 13.67 4.98
CA LYS A 10 7.26 13.32 4.74
C LYS A 10 7.13 12.14 3.76
N PHE A 11 7.88 12.16 2.66
CA PHE A 11 7.91 11.04 1.71
C PHE A 11 8.30 9.72 2.38
N TYR A 12 9.39 9.71 3.16
CA TYR A 12 9.82 8.50 3.87
C TYR A 12 8.83 8.04 4.92
N GLN A 13 8.21 8.98 5.65
CA GLN A 13 7.17 8.66 6.62
C GLN A 13 5.98 7.96 5.94
N THR A 14 5.48 8.52 4.84
CA THR A 14 4.38 7.93 4.07
C THR A 14 4.78 6.57 3.48
N ALA A 15 5.99 6.45 2.93
CA ALA A 15 6.48 5.18 2.38
C ALA A 15 6.60 4.08 3.44
N LEU A 16 7.05 4.43 4.65
CA LEU A 16 7.10 3.50 5.78
C LEU A 16 5.71 3.08 6.24
N ALA A 17 4.75 4.00 6.29
CA ALA A 17 3.37 3.71 6.65
C ALA A 17 2.72 2.72 5.66
N VAL A 18 2.77 3.02 4.35
CA VAL A 18 2.23 2.13 3.30
C VAL A 18 2.93 0.77 3.33
N ARG A 19 4.22 0.74 3.64
CA ARG A 19 4.97 -0.51 3.78
C ARG A 19 4.49 -1.33 4.98
N GLN A 20 4.25 -0.68 6.12
CA GLN A 20 3.75 -1.36 7.31
C GLN A 20 2.40 -2.04 6.99
N GLU A 21 1.48 -1.32 6.34
CA GLU A 21 0.19 -1.88 5.93
C GLU A 21 0.35 -3.11 5.04
N ARG A 22 1.26 -3.04 4.04
CA ARG A 22 1.54 -4.21 3.19
C ARG A 22 2.10 -5.39 3.99
N GLN A 23 2.98 -5.14 4.96
CA GLN A 23 3.54 -6.19 5.81
C GLN A 23 2.47 -6.85 6.69
N GLU A 24 1.48 -6.10 7.17
CA GLU A 24 0.33 -6.64 7.91
C GLU A 24 -0.51 -7.57 7.02
N VAL A 25 -0.73 -7.20 5.75
CA VAL A 25 -1.44 -8.05 4.78
C VAL A 25 -0.68 -9.34 4.49
N LEU A 26 0.63 -9.26 4.22
CA LEU A 26 1.47 -10.44 4.00
C LEU A 26 1.49 -11.34 5.25
N ALA A 27 1.60 -10.76 6.44
CA ALA A 27 1.56 -11.51 7.70
C ALA A 27 0.21 -12.23 7.89
N SER A 28 -0.90 -11.57 7.54
CA SER A 28 -2.23 -12.18 7.56
C SER A 28 -2.36 -13.33 6.56
N ASN A 29 -1.80 -13.20 5.35
CA ASN A 29 -1.77 -14.28 4.36
C ASN A 29 -0.96 -15.48 4.87
N ILE A 30 0.23 -15.24 5.44
CA ILE A 30 1.10 -16.28 6.00
C ILE A 30 0.41 -17.00 7.16
N ALA A 31 -0.26 -16.26 8.06
CA ALA A 31 -0.97 -16.84 9.19
C ALA A 31 -2.15 -17.73 8.75
N ASN A 32 -2.79 -17.39 7.64
CA ASN A 32 -3.93 -18.13 7.09
C ASN A 32 -3.56 -19.12 5.97
N ALA A 33 -2.26 -19.33 5.72
CA ALA A 33 -1.78 -20.19 4.63
C ALA A 33 -2.19 -21.66 4.78
N ASP A 34 -2.48 -22.12 5.98
CA ASP A 34 -2.95 -23.50 6.25
C ASP A 34 -4.47 -23.56 6.46
N THR A 35 -5.20 -22.48 6.15
CA THR A 35 -6.66 -22.45 6.25
C THR A 35 -7.31 -22.80 4.89
N PRO A 36 -8.20 -23.81 4.85
CA PRO A 36 -8.85 -24.21 3.59
C PRO A 36 -9.73 -23.07 3.04
N ASN A 37 -9.83 -22.97 1.71
CA ASN A 37 -10.57 -21.94 0.97
C ASN A 37 -10.14 -20.48 1.21
N TYR A 38 -8.97 -20.21 1.78
CA TYR A 38 -8.50 -18.84 1.97
C TYR A 38 -8.04 -18.19 0.65
N LYS A 39 -8.28 -16.87 0.53
CA LYS A 39 -7.93 -16.09 -0.65
C LYS A 39 -6.94 -14.99 -0.28
N ALA A 40 -5.71 -15.11 -0.77
CA ALA A 40 -4.65 -14.15 -0.61
C ALA A 40 -5.03 -12.78 -1.20
N ARG A 41 -4.73 -11.73 -0.45
CA ARG A 41 -4.91 -10.34 -0.88
C ARG A 41 -3.56 -9.63 -0.92
N ASP A 42 -3.44 -8.61 -1.76
CA ASP A 42 -2.30 -7.70 -1.74
C ASP A 42 -2.71 -6.31 -2.22
N MET A 43 -1.82 -5.33 -2.01
CA MET A 43 -1.95 -3.96 -2.47
C MET A 43 -0.84 -3.61 -3.46
N ASP A 44 -1.15 -2.81 -4.48
CA ASP A 44 -0.12 -2.26 -5.36
C ASP A 44 0.62 -1.11 -4.65
N PHE A 45 1.76 -1.43 -4.05
CA PHE A 45 2.61 -0.47 -3.34
C PHE A 45 2.89 0.82 -4.14
N THR A 46 3.05 0.72 -5.46
CA THR A 46 3.38 1.88 -6.28
C THR A 46 2.18 2.78 -6.52
N ALA A 47 0.99 2.19 -6.67
CA ALA A 47 -0.26 2.91 -6.78
C ALA A 47 -0.63 3.56 -5.44
N THR A 48 -0.55 2.82 -4.33
CA THR A 48 -0.84 3.32 -2.99
C THR A 48 0.09 4.45 -2.56
N LEU A 49 1.39 4.31 -2.80
CA LEU A 49 2.36 5.35 -2.45
C LEU A 49 2.13 6.63 -3.26
N LYS A 50 1.82 6.51 -4.55
CA LYS A 50 1.47 7.66 -5.40
C LYS A 50 0.18 8.32 -4.95
N ALA A 51 -0.84 7.54 -4.58
CA ALA A 51 -2.09 8.05 -4.05
C ALA A 51 -1.88 8.79 -2.71
N ALA A 52 -1.06 8.22 -1.81
CA ALA A 52 -0.75 8.81 -0.52
C ALA A 52 0.11 10.08 -0.61
N LEU A 53 1.04 10.15 -1.57
CA LEU A 53 1.90 11.32 -1.79
C LEU A 53 1.19 12.43 -2.60
N GLY A 54 0.29 12.05 -3.50
CA GLY A 54 -0.38 12.96 -4.44
C GLY A 54 -1.41 13.89 -3.81
N GLY A 55 -1.70 13.79 -2.51
CA GLY A 55 -2.62 14.68 -1.77
C GLY A 55 -4.08 14.64 -2.23
N GLN A 56 -4.37 14.02 -3.37
CA GLN A 56 -5.68 13.65 -3.85
C GLN A 56 -5.80 12.15 -3.66
N GLY A 57 -6.33 11.77 -2.50
CA GLY A 57 -6.90 10.42 -2.33
C GLY A 57 -7.73 10.12 -3.57
N GLN A 58 -7.43 8.98 -4.21
CA GLN A 58 -8.16 8.45 -5.35
C GLN A 58 -9.64 8.78 -5.17
N MET A 59 -10.20 9.51 -6.16
CA MET A 59 -11.62 9.78 -6.32
C MET A 59 -12.42 9.49 -5.06
N ALA A 60 -12.32 10.36 -4.04
CA ALA A 60 -13.16 10.21 -2.86
C ALA A 60 -14.58 10.14 -3.40
N LEU A 61 -15.17 8.93 -3.40
CA LEU A 61 -16.55 8.78 -3.81
C LEU A 61 -17.31 9.80 -2.95
N PRO A 62 -18.17 10.62 -3.57
CA PRO A 62 -18.84 11.71 -2.86
C PRO A 62 -19.47 11.11 -1.60
N ASN A 63 -19.26 11.77 -0.46
CA ASN A 63 -19.80 11.34 0.83
C ASN A 63 -21.24 10.88 0.65
N THR A 64 -21.49 9.59 0.84
CA THR A 64 -22.81 9.02 0.60
C THR A 64 -23.70 9.42 1.77
N SER A 65 -24.58 10.39 1.54
CA SER A 65 -25.65 10.78 2.46
C SER A 65 -26.97 10.19 2.00
N LEU A 66 -27.72 9.57 2.91
CA LEU A 66 -29.08 9.14 2.61
C LEU A 66 -30.02 10.34 2.58
N SER A 67 -30.96 10.37 1.62
CA SER A 67 -32.01 11.39 1.58
C SER A 67 -32.98 11.19 2.75
N LEU A 68 -33.19 12.22 3.57
CA LEU A 68 -34.13 12.17 4.68
C LEU A 68 -35.56 12.34 4.18
N THR A 69 -36.46 11.45 4.60
CA THR A 69 -37.89 11.54 4.26
C THR A 69 -38.66 12.49 5.18
N SER A 70 -38.11 12.82 6.35
CA SER A 70 -38.68 13.75 7.32
C SER A 70 -37.57 14.49 8.06
N THR A 71 -37.81 15.73 8.45
CA THR A 71 -36.86 16.58 9.20
C THR A 71 -36.54 16.09 10.60
N ARG A 72 -37.30 15.13 11.14
CA ARG A 72 -37.00 14.48 12.43
C ARG A 72 -36.14 13.22 12.29
N HIS A 73 -35.82 12.80 11.07
CA HIS A 73 -34.97 11.62 10.86
C HIS A 73 -33.50 11.98 11.09
N ILE A 74 -32.77 11.04 11.67
CA ILE A 74 -31.34 11.20 11.94
C ILE A 74 -30.58 11.12 10.62
N PRO A 75 -29.75 12.13 10.27
CA PRO A 75 -28.92 12.08 9.08
C PRO A 75 -27.92 10.92 9.18
N ALA A 76 -28.03 9.97 8.26
CA ALA A 76 -27.04 8.93 8.06
C ALA A 76 -26.05 9.38 6.97
N GLN A 77 -24.82 9.68 7.39
CA GLN A 77 -23.70 10.04 6.53
C GLN A 77 -22.61 8.97 6.69
N ALA A 78 -22.24 8.32 5.60
CA ALA A 78 -21.16 7.36 5.62
C ALA A 78 -19.82 8.10 5.49
N THR A 79 -19.14 8.34 6.61
CA THR A 79 -17.74 8.77 6.58
C THR A 79 -16.88 7.53 6.33
N ARG A 80 -16.43 7.35 5.09
CA ARG A 80 -15.46 6.30 4.79
C ARG A 80 -14.10 6.76 5.36
N PRO A 81 -13.47 6.02 6.29
CA PRO A 81 -12.07 6.27 6.60
C PRO A 81 -11.27 6.21 5.29
N PRO A 82 -10.11 6.89 5.18
CA PRO A 82 -9.23 6.74 4.02
C PRO A 82 -8.99 5.24 3.86
N SER A 83 -9.66 4.66 2.86
CA SER A 83 -9.68 3.23 2.69
C SER A 83 -8.25 2.82 2.38
N THR A 84 -7.70 1.90 3.17
CA THR A 84 -6.62 1.04 2.74
C THR A 84 -6.97 0.63 1.31
N ASP A 85 -6.13 1.04 0.37
CA ASP A 85 -6.35 0.86 -1.06
C ASP A 85 -6.90 -0.53 -1.33
N GLU A 86 -7.94 -0.58 -2.15
CA GLU A 86 -8.82 -1.73 -2.36
C GLU A 86 -8.01 -3.02 -2.46
N LEU A 87 -7.88 -3.76 -1.34
CA LEU A 87 -7.04 -4.95 -1.28
C LEU A 87 -7.54 -5.94 -2.34
N LEU A 88 -6.80 -6.06 -3.44
CA LEU A 88 -7.19 -6.88 -4.56
C LEU A 88 -6.84 -8.33 -4.26
N TYR A 89 -7.73 -9.24 -4.68
CA TYR A 89 -7.41 -10.65 -4.68
C TYR A 89 -6.33 -10.93 -5.72
N ARG A 90 -5.30 -11.68 -5.31
CA ARG A 90 -4.29 -12.14 -6.25
C ARG A 90 -4.79 -13.32 -7.07
N VAL A 91 -4.33 -13.38 -8.32
CA VAL A 91 -4.49 -14.56 -9.17
C VAL A 91 -3.35 -15.53 -8.82
N PRO A 92 -3.63 -16.71 -8.25
CA PRO A 92 -2.59 -17.67 -7.90
C PRO A 92 -1.97 -18.27 -9.16
N VAL A 93 -0.65 -18.37 -9.20
CA VAL A 93 0.09 -19.10 -10.25
C VAL A 93 0.03 -20.60 -10.03
N GLN A 94 -0.01 -21.04 -8.78
CA GLN A 94 -0.19 -22.43 -8.38
C GLN A 94 -1.28 -22.54 -7.30
N PRO A 95 -2.55 -22.79 -7.66
CA PRO A 95 -3.60 -22.97 -6.68
C PRO A 95 -3.38 -24.27 -5.90
N SER A 96 -3.57 -24.22 -4.58
CA SER A 96 -3.53 -25.42 -3.76
C SER A 96 -4.74 -26.32 -4.07
N LEU A 97 -4.60 -27.62 -3.83
CA LEU A 97 -5.67 -28.60 -4.02
C LEU A 97 -6.90 -28.28 -3.15
N ASP A 98 -6.69 -27.62 -2.02
CA ASP A 98 -7.71 -27.27 -1.02
C ASP A 98 -8.45 -25.95 -1.30
N GLY A 99 -8.27 -25.38 -2.50
CA GLY A 99 -8.90 -24.10 -2.88
C GLY A 99 -8.28 -22.87 -2.22
N ASN A 100 -7.19 -23.05 -1.48
CA ASN A 100 -6.38 -21.96 -0.95
C ASN A 100 -5.52 -21.34 -2.06
N THR A 101 -5.49 -20.00 -2.12
CA THR A 101 -4.71 -19.24 -3.10
C THR A 101 -3.41 -18.66 -2.51
N VAL A 102 -3.10 -18.96 -1.25
CA VAL A 102 -1.85 -18.54 -0.60
C VAL A 102 -0.71 -19.46 -0.99
N GLU A 103 0.40 -18.88 -1.42
CA GLU A 103 1.64 -19.58 -1.74
C GLU A 103 2.70 -19.23 -0.69
N MET A 104 2.95 -20.13 0.26
CA MET A 104 3.79 -19.86 1.44
C MET A 104 5.19 -19.37 1.07
N ASP A 105 5.84 -19.98 0.07
CA ASP A 105 7.21 -19.61 -0.32
C ASP A 105 7.26 -18.20 -0.92
N VAL A 106 6.28 -17.84 -1.75
CA VAL A 106 6.16 -16.51 -2.35
C VAL A 106 5.79 -15.45 -1.30
N GLU A 107 4.92 -15.76 -0.35
CA GLU A 107 4.58 -14.84 0.75
C GLU A 107 5.80 -14.60 1.67
N ARG A 108 6.54 -15.67 2.03
CA ARG A 108 7.77 -15.55 2.84
C ARG A 108 8.86 -14.75 2.13
N MET A 109 9.04 -14.99 0.83
CA MET A 109 9.96 -14.19 0.02
C MET A 109 9.56 -12.72 0.01
N GLN A 110 8.28 -12.41 -0.24
CA GLN A 110 7.81 -11.02 -0.26
C GLN A 110 7.89 -10.34 1.11
N PHE A 111 7.67 -11.08 2.19
CA PHE A 111 7.84 -10.57 3.55
C PHE A 111 9.32 -10.26 3.84
N ALA A 112 10.24 -11.09 3.36
CA ALA A 112 11.68 -10.92 3.53
C ALA A 112 12.28 -9.84 2.62
N ILE A 113 11.75 -9.67 1.39
CA ILE A 113 12.23 -8.68 0.43
C ILE A 113 11.87 -7.27 0.92
N THR A 114 12.87 -6.62 1.51
CA THR A 114 12.87 -5.18 1.71
C THR A 114 13.34 -4.52 0.41
N PRO A 115 12.56 -3.65 -0.26
CA PRO A 115 13.12 -2.84 -1.33
C PRO A 115 14.11 -1.83 -0.73
N CYS A 116 15.36 -2.26 -0.53
CA CYS A 116 16.49 -1.41 -0.17
C CYS A 116 17.06 -0.70 -1.42
N THR A 117 16.19 -0.25 -2.31
CA THR A 117 16.57 0.45 -3.54
C THR A 117 15.84 1.79 -3.65
N ILE A 118 15.95 2.60 -2.60
CA ILE A 118 16.10 4.05 -2.82
C ILE A 118 17.46 4.19 -3.49
N LYS A 119 17.43 4.14 -4.83
CA LYS A 119 18.59 4.22 -5.72
C LYS A 119 19.53 5.29 -5.20
N ALA A 120 20.73 4.86 -4.82
CA ALA A 120 21.90 5.66 -4.49
C ALA A 120 22.30 6.56 -5.68
N ARG A 121 21.44 7.52 -6.03
CA ARG A 121 21.60 8.51 -7.09
C ARG A 121 21.93 9.85 -6.48
N SER A 122 22.99 9.87 -5.69
CA SER A 122 23.88 11.00 -5.68
C SER A 122 25.28 10.42 -5.78
N THR A 123 25.63 9.90 -6.96
CA THR A 123 27.03 9.71 -7.36
C THR A 123 27.64 11.11 -7.42
N TRP A 124 28.08 11.57 -6.26
CA TRP A 124 28.88 12.77 -6.00
C TRP A 124 30.33 12.62 -6.48
N ALA A 125 30.65 11.53 -7.19
CA ALA A 125 31.92 11.32 -7.88
C ALA A 125 31.81 11.79 -9.34
N SER A 126 31.80 13.11 -9.56
CA SER A 126 32.35 13.69 -10.79
C SER A 126 33.65 14.39 -10.41
N PRO A 127 34.83 13.76 -10.62
CA PRO A 127 36.08 14.48 -10.58
C PRO A 127 36.16 15.30 -11.87
N ALA A 128 35.70 16.55 -11.80
CA ALA A 128 36.15 17.58 -12.72
C ALA A 128 37.61 17.87 -12.37
N LEU A 129 38.57 17.14 -12.95
CA LEU A 129 40.00 17.51 -13.01
C LEU A 129 40.80 16.49 -13.86
N GLU A 130 40.45 16.30 -15.14
CA GLU A 130 41.41 15.72 -16.09
C GLU A 130 41.10 16.09 -17.53
N LYS A 131 41.49 17.30 -17.93
CA LYS A 131 42.06 17.57 -19.26
C LYS A 131 43.08 18.69 -19.14
N ALA A 132 44.34 18.27 -19.15
CA ALA A 132 45.45 19.02 -19.71
C ALA A 132 45.25 19.26 -21.21
#